data_AF-A0A920GJI9-F1
#
_entry.id   AF-A0A920GJI9-F1
#
_cell.length_a   1.000
_cell.length_b   1.000
_cell.length_c   1.000
_cell.angle_alpha   90.00
_cell.angle_beta   90.00
_cell.angle_gamma   90.00
#
_symmetry.space_group_name_H-M   'P 1'
#
loop_
_entity.id
_entity.type
_entity.pdbx_description
1 polymer ?
#
loop_
_entity_poly.entity_id
_entity_poly.type
_entity_poly.pdbx_seq_one_letter_code
_entity_poly.pdbx_strand_id
1 'polypeptide(L)'
;MRNLKHYKHLAFMGFWEVLKNLRTILANVSFCKKDILNFKPDALVLIDYPGFNMIIAKWATKLGIPVHYYILPQAWAWKENRVKKLAKHTNFRYVICLLKLIFLNKNTSLALTLLDTHSSMSCLHSRLGEDAFRSTVGYSNNQKVIALLPGSRKQEINKILQ
;
A
#
# COMPACT_ATOMS: atom_id res chain seq x y z
N MET A 1 12.59 5.77 15.04
CA MET A 1 11.76 6.10 13.87
C MET A 1 10.97 7.37 14.19
N ARG A 2 11.27 8.50 13.56
CA ARG A 2 10.61 9.79 13.87
C ARG A 2 9.31 9.89 13.05
N ASN A 3 8.16 10.01 13.73
CA ASN A 3 6.85 10.06 13.07
C ASN A 3 6.56 11.52 12.67
N LEU A 4 6.71 11.85 11.38
CA LEU A 4 6.67 13.23 10.89
C LEU A 4 5.25 13.74 10.57
N LYS A 5 4.34 12.88 10.12
CA LYS A 5 2.92 13.19 9.88
C LYS A 5 2.05 11.94 10.04
N HIS A 6 0.88 12.11 10.65
CA HIS A 6 -0.07 11.00 10.84
C HIS A 6 -0.70 10.56 9.51
N TYR A 7 -0.72 9.25 9.22
CA TYR A 7 -1.16 8.67 7.94
C TYR A 7 -2.59 9.11 7.51
N LYS A 8 -3.48 9.37 8.49
CA LYS A 8 -4.85 9.86 8.25
C LYS A 8 -4.92 11.15 7.43
N HIS A 9 -3.90 12.01 7.46
CA HIS A 9 -3.86 13.24 6.68
C HIS A 9 -3.31 13.04 5.26
N LEU A 10 -2.82 11.85 4.93
CA LEU A 10 -2.18 11.52 3.64
C LEU A 10 -2.93 10.44 2.84
N ALA A 11 -3.79 9.66 3.50
CA ALA A 11 -4.54 8.57 2.89
C ALA A 11 -5.76 9.06 2.07
N PHE A 12 -5.50 9.77 0.98
CA PHE A 12 -6.51 10.03 -0.05
C PHE A 12 -6.53 8.85 -1.02
N MET A 13 -7.58 8.03 -0.96
CA MET A 13 -7.76 6.87 -1.83
C MET A 13 -8.90 7.12 -2.83
N GLY A 14 -8.54 7.77 -3.94
CA GLY A 14 -9.43 8.00 -5.07
C GLY A 14 -8.77 8.94 -6.09
N PHE A 15 -8.89 8.65 -7.39
CA PHE A 15 -8.28 9.49 -8.45
C PHE A 15 -8.73 10.95 -8.35
N TRP A 16 -10.00 11.18 -8.01
CA TRP A 16 -10.61 12.51 -7.87
C TRP A 16 -10.14 13.26 -6.61
N GLU A 17 -10.01 12.58 -5.48
CA GLU A 17 -9.47 13.17 -4.24
C GLU A 17 -7.99 13.49 -4.35
N VAL A 18 -7.22 12.68 -5.07
CA VAL A 18 -5.81 12.94 -5.37
C VAL A 18 -5.64 14.18 -6.27
N LEU A 19 -6.51 14.36 -7.27
CA LEU A 19 -6.53 15.56 -8.13
C LEU A 19 -6.85 16.84 -7.34
N LYS A 20 -7.87 16.81 -6.47
CA LYS A 20 -8.22 17.96 -5.62
C LYS A 20 -7.13 18.33 -4.62
N ASN A 21 -6.40 17.33 -4.11
CA ASN A 21 -5.33 17.53 -3.14
C ASN A 21 -3.92 17.62 -3.76
N LEU A 22 -3.82 17.78 -5.08
CA LEU A 22 -2.53 17.75 -5.78
C LEU A 22 -1.55 18.82 -5.29
N ARG A 23 -2.04 20.04 -4.96
CA ARG A 23 -1.21 21.10 -4.36
C ARG A 23 -0.61 20.67 -3.03
N THR A 24 -1.42 20.07 -2.16
CA THR A 24 -1.00 19.55 -0.85
C THR A 24 0.01 18.41 -1.01
N ILE A 25 -0.20 17.52 -1.98
CA ILE A 25 0.74 16.44 -2.31
C ILE A 25 2.08 17.01 -2.75
N LEU A 26 2.10 17.99 -3.66
CA LEU A 26 3.33 18.62 -4.14
C LEU A 26 4.06 19.39 -3.02
N ALA A 27 3.33 20.07 -2.14
CA ALA A 27 3.90 20.72 -0.96
C ALA A 27 4.57 19.68 -0.03
N ASN A 28 3.89 18.55 0.22
CA ASN A 28 4.45 17.45 1.00
C ASN A 28 5.67 16.82 0.31
N VAL A 29 5.68 16.71 -1.02
CA VAL A 29 6.84 16.23 -1.79
C VAL A 29 8.03 17.15 -1.55
N SER A 30 7.84 18.47 -1.66
CA SER A 30 8.91 19.45 -1.43
C SER A 30 9.47 19.35 -0.01
N PHE A 31 8.58 19.29 0.99
CA PHE A 31 8.97 19.12 2.38
C PHE A 31 9.75 17.82 2.62
N CYS A 32 9.25 16.69 2.11
CA CYS A 32 9.88 15.38 2.23
C CYS A 32 11.28 15.36 1.61
N LYS A 33 11.46 15.96 0.43
CA LYS A 33 12.77 16.09 -0.21
C LYS A 33 13.76 16.86 0.66
N LYS A 34 13.35 17.98 1.24
CA LYS A 34 14.20 18.78 2.13
C LYS A 34 14.59 17.98 3.37
N ASP A 35 13.64 17.27 3.96
CA ASP A 35 13.87 16.43 5.12
C ASP A 35 14.86 15.28 4.82
N ILE A 36 14.68 14.59 3.68
CA ILE A 36 15.61 13.55 3.22
C ILE A 36 17.03 14.10 3.02
N LEU A 37 17.17 15.29 2.42
CA LEU A 37 18.49 15.92 2.24
C LEU A 37 19.16 16.29 3.56
N ASN A 38 18.38 16.71 4.55
CA ASN A 38 18.90 17.02 5.89
C ASN A 38 19.29 15.75 6.64
N PHE A 39 18.50 14.69 6.51
CA PHE A 39 18.75 13.41 7.17
C PHE A 39 19.90 12.62 6.55
N LYS A 40 20.12 12.76 5.23
CA LYS A 40 21.14 12.03 4.44
C LYS A 40 21.09 10.51 4.66
N PRO A 41 19.98 9.84 4.30
CA PRO A 41 19.86 8.41 4.50
C PRO A 41 20.78 7.61 3.58
N ASP A 42 21.30 6.48 4.08
CA ASP A 42 22.00 5.48 3.27
C ASP A 42 21.06 4.76 2.29
N ALA A 43 19.77 4.66 2.63
CA ALA A 43 18.74 4.07 1.78
C ALA A 43 17.35 4.64 2.10
N LEU A 44 16.49 4.69 1.09
CA LEU A 44 15.11 5.15 1.21
C LEU A 44 14.13 3.98 1.07
N VAL A 45 13.31 3.75 2.10
CA VAL A 45 12.25 2.72 2.07
C VAL A 45 10.90 3.37 1.83
N LEU A 46 10.32 3.12 0.67
CA LEU A 46 9.02 3.60 0.23
C LEU A 46 7.97 2.55 0.53
N ILE A 47 6.95 2.91 1.29
CA ILE A 47 5.87 2.00 1.69
C ILE A 47 4.58 2.45 1.00
N ASP A 48 4.00 1.57 0.20
CA ASP A 48 2.70 1.76 -0.48
C ASP A 48 2.64 3.09 -1.30
N TYR A 49 1.45 3.64 -1.55
CA TYR A 49 1.15 4.98 -2.09
C TYR A 49 1.98 5.44 -3.31
N PRO A 50 1.80 4.81 -4.49
CA PRO A 50 2.70 4.97 -5.62
C PRO A 50 2.70 6.34 -6.29
N GLY A 51 1.60 7.11 -6.21
CA GLY A 51 1.55 8.44 -6.81
C GLY A 51 2.63 9.36 -6.24
N PHE A 52 2.68 9.46 -4.92
CA PHE A 52 3.68 10.25 -4.19
C PHE A 52 5.05 9.59 -4.20
N ASN A 53 5.12 8.29 -3.88
CA ASN A 53 6.38 7.59 -3.69
C ASN A 53 7.18 7.48 -5.00
N MET A 54 6.55 7.39 -6.16
CA MET A 54 7.28 7.37 -7.44
C MET A 54 7.91 8.73 -7.79
N ILE A 55 7.34 9.84 -7.34
CA ILE A 55 7.93 11.17 -7.52
C ILE A 55 9.21 11.28 -6.68
N ILE A 56 9.14 10.81 -5.43
CA ILE A 56 10.29 10.78 -4.52
C ILE A 56 11.34 9.78 -5.01
N ALA A 57 10.95 8.57 -5.42
CA ALA A 57 11.84 7.54 -5.97
C ALA A 57 12.67 8.09 -7.13
N LYS A 58 12.01 8.65 -8.15
CA LYS A 58 12.69 9.24 -9.32
C LYS A 58 13.68 10.34 -8.94
N TRP A 59 13.36 11.15 -7.94
CA TRP A 59 14.23 12.20 -7.45
C TRP A 59 15.42 11.63 -6.64
N ALA A 60 15.17 10.66 -5.76
CA ALA A 60 16.19 10.01 -4.95
C ALA A 60 17.19 9.23 -5.80
N THR A 61 16.73 8.51 -6.84
CA THR A 61 17.63 7.81 -7.77
C THR A 61 18.58 8.76 -8.49
N LYS A 62 18.14 9.98 -8.81
CA LYS A 62 19.02 11.00 -9.43
C LYS A 62 20.11 11.50 -8.49
N LEU A 63 19.88 11.40 -7.18
CA LEU A 63 20.85 11.75 -6.15
C LEU A 63 21.73 10.56 -5.75
N GLY A 64 21.59 9.41 -6.41
CA GLY A 64 22.34 8.19 -6.08
C GLY A 64 21.87 7.49 -4.80
N ILE A 65 20.76 7.92 -4.19
CA ILE A 65 20.24 7.28 -2.97
C ILE A 65 19.59 5.95 -3.36
N PRO A 66 19.99 4.81 -2.77
CA PRO A 66 19.33 3.53 -2.97
C PRO A 66 17.86 3.57 -2.56
N VAL A 67 16.96 3.10 -3.43
CA VAL A 67 15.51 3.11 -3.20
C VAL A 67 14.97 1.69 -3.07
N HIS A 68 14.35 1.41 -1.92
CA HIS A 68 13.65 0.19 -1.59
C HIS A 68 12.15 0.45 -1.66
N TYR A 69 11.39 -0.39 -2.35
CA TYR A 69 9.95 -0.25 -2.48
C TYR A 69 9.22 -1.44 -1.86
N TYR A 70 8.49 -1.17 -0.79
CA TYR A 70 7.72 -2.13 -0.02
C TYR A 70 6.22 -2.00 -0.31
N ILE A 71 5.55 -3.14 -0.51
CA ILE A 71 4.13 -3.27 -0.88
C ILE A 71 3.87 -2.62 -2.25
N LEU A 72 4.21 -3.36 -3.31
CA LEU A 72 3.94 -2.91 -4.68
C LEU A 72 2.43 -2.76 -4.96
N PRO A 73 2.02 -1.72 -5.70
CA PRO A 73 0.62 -1.52 -6.06
C PRO A 73 0.18 -2.52 -7.14
N GLN A 74 -0.94 -3.21 -6.91
CA GLN A 74 -1.51 -4.17 -7.87
C GLN A 74 -1.95 -3.49 -9.16
N ALA A 75 -2.63 -2.35 -9.06
CA ALA A 75 -3.07 -1.54 -10.19
C ALA A 75 -1.93 -0.79 -10.91
N TRP A 76 -0.67 -1.18 -10.76
CA TRP A 76 0.44 -0.66 -11.57
C TRP A 76 1.05 -1.72 -12.47
N ALA A 77 0.88 -2.99 -12.13
CA ALA A 77 1.37 -4.13 -12.89
C ALA A 77 0.72 -4.27 -14.28
N TRP A 78 -0.49 -3.75 -14.48
CA TRP A 78 -1.23 -3.86 -15.74
C TRP A 78 -0.81 -2.86 -16.83
N LYS A 79 0.01 -1.84 -16.51
CA LYS A 79 0.52 -0.87 -17.50
C LYS A 79 2.03 -1.00 -17.63
N GLU A 80 2.48 -1.56 -18.75
CA GLU A 80 3.91 -1.81 -19.04
C GLU A 80 4.80 -0.58 -18.82
N ASN A 81 4.34 0.61 -19.24
CA ASN A 81 5.06 1.87 -19.03
C ASN A 81 5.28 2.22 -17.55
N ARG A 82 4.37 1.81 -16.67
CA ARG A 82 4.49 2.05 -15.22
C ARG A 82 5.45 1.07 -14.58
N VAL A 83 5.44 -0.18 -15.03
CA VAL A 83 6.41 -1.20 -14.65
C VAL A 83 7.83 -0.75 -15.01
N LYS A 84 8.06 -0.27 -16.24
CA LYS A 84 9.37 0.24 -16.67
C LYS A 84 9.85 1.41 -15.79
N LYS A 85 8.95 2.31 -15.40
CA LYS A 85 9.28 3.42 -14.47
C LYS A 85 9.65 2.94 -13.08
N LEU A 86 8.93 1.95 -12.56
CA LEU A 86 9.25 1.30 -11.29
C LEU A 86 10.60 0.58 -11.37
N ALA A 87 10.84 -0.15 -12.46
CA ALA A 87 12.13 -0.80 -12.75
C ALA A 87 13.30 0.20 -12.71
N LYS A 88 13.11 1.35 -13.36
CA LYS A 88 14.12 2.40 -13.50
C LYS A 88 14.44 3.18 -12.21
N HIS A 89 13.48 3.30 -11.29
CA HIS A 89 13.57 4.23 -10.15
C HIS A 89 13.63 3.55 -8.79
N THR A 90 13.74 2.22 -8.75
CA THR A 90 13.92 1.50 -7.49
C THR A 90 15.01 0.44 -7.65
N ASN A 91 15.73 0.17 -6.58
CA ASN A 91 16.79 -0.83 -6.54
C ASN A 91 16.21 -2.16 -6.06
N PHE A 92 15.49 -2.13 -4.94
CA PHE A 92 14.90 -3.31 -4.31
C PHE A 92 13.38 -3.19 -4.25
N ARG A 93 12.68 -4.31 -4.45
CA ARG A 93 11.22 -4.34 -4.51
C ARG A 93 10.70 -5.54 -3.76
N TYR A 94 9.77 -5.29 -2.86
CA TYR A 94 9.28 -6.29 -1.93
C TYR A 94 7.78 -6.49 -2.10
N VAL A 95 7.39 -7.75 -2.22
CA VAL A 95 6.00 -8.17 -2.43
C VAL A 95 5.56 -9.05 -1.27
N ILE A 96 4.42 -8.69 -0.68
CA ILE A 96 3.89 -9.32 0.52
C ILE A 96 2.86 -10.43 0.21
N CYS A 97 2.49 -10.69 -1.05
CA CYS A 97 1.47 -11.71 -1.34
C CYS A 97 1.77 -12.45 -2.63
N LEU A 98 1.81 -13.78 -2.56
CA LEU A 98 2.12 -14.68 -3.68
C LEU A 98 1.15 -14.52 -4.86
N LEU A 99 -0.14 -14.26 -4.63
CA LEU A 99 -1.11 -14.00 -5.70
C LEU A 99 -0.70 -12.77 -6.56
N LYS A 100 0.05 -11.82 -5.98
CA LYS A 100 0.56 -10.64 -6.71
C LYS A 100 1.70 -10.98 -7.67
N LEU A 101 2.43 -12.08 -7.47
CA LEU A 101 3.53 -12.48 -8.37
C LEU A 101 3.04 -13.09 -9.68
N ILE A 102 1.94 -13.86 -9.64
CA ILE A 102 1.40 -14.55 -10.82
C ILE A 102 1.02 -13.54 -11.92
N PHE A 103 0.61 -12.33 -11.54
CA PHE A 103 0.30 -11.24 -12.47
C PHE A 103 1.53 -10.47 -13.00
N LEU A 104 2.66 -10.49 -12.28
CA LEU A 104 3.86 -9.74 -12.67
C LEU A 104 4.76 -10.55 -13.64
N ASN A 105 4.81 -11.87 -13.47
CA ASN A 105 5.76 -12.73 -14.20
C ASN A 105 5.51 -12.87 -15.70
N LYS A 106 4.31 -12.57 -16.22
CA LYS A 106 4.03 -12.78 -17.65
C LYS A 106 4.65 -11.74 -18.59
N ASN A 107 5.04 -10.56 -18.11
CA ASN A 107 5.46 -9.45 -18.99
C ASN A 107 6.58 -8.55 -18.42
N THR A 108 7.16 -8.88 -17.25
CA THR A 108 8.05 -7.92 -16.57
C THR A 108 9.31 -8.57 -16.04
N SER A 109 10.46 -8.09 -16.50
CA SER A 109 11.81 -8.44 -16.04
C SER A 109 12.16 -7.81 -14.68
N LEU A 110 11.19 -7.77 -13.77
CA LEU A 110 11.35 -7.18 -12.45
C LEU A 110 11.90 -8.22 -11.47
N ALA A 111 13.09 -7.97 -10.93
CA ALA A 111 13.56 -8.68 -9.74
C ALA A 111 12.70 -8.28 -8.54
N LEU A 112 12.06 -9.27 -7.91
CA LEU A 112 11.15 -9.10 -6.77
C LEU A 112 11.60 -10.00 -5.62
N THR A 113 11.62 -9.44 -4.42
CA THR A 113 11.82 -10.19 -3.19
C THR A 113 10.46 -10.50 -2.57
N LEU A 114 10.14 -11.78 -2.43
CA LEU A 114 9.01 -12.21 -1.64
C LEU A 114 9.33 -12.04 -0.16
N LEU A 115 8.44 -11.34 0.55
CA LEU A 115 8.41 -11.38 2.00
C LEU A 115 7.26 -12.29 2.39
N ASP A 116 7.59 -13.42 3.01
CA ASP A 116 6.61 -14.39 3.45
C ASP A 116 5.66 -13.76 4.48
N THR A 117 4.38 -13.72 4.14
CA THR A 117 3.28 -13.27 5.00
C THR A 117 2.90 -14.25 6.09
N HIS A 118 3.66 -15.32 6.29
CA HIS A 118 3.28 -16.36 7.25
C HIS A 118 3.05 -15.78 8.66
N SER A 119 3.69 -14.65 9.02
CA SER A 119 3.44 -13.96 10.29
C SER A 119 2.12 -13.17 10.38
N SER A 120 1.54 -12.74 9.25
CA SER A 120 0.19 -12.13 9.25
C SER A 120 -0.91 -13.20 9.29
N MET A 121 -0.63 -14.41 8.78
CA MET A 121 -1.48 -15.58 8.97
C MET A 121 -1.30 -16.23 10.34
N SER A 122 -0.18 -16.04 11.05
CA SER A 122 -0.07 -16.51 12.43
C SER A 122 -0.97 -15.73 13.39
N CYS A 123 -1.28 -14.45 13.12
CA CYS A 123 -2.34 -13.72 13.84
C CYS A 123 -3.75 -14.28 13.61
N LEU A 124 -3.96 -15.08 12.55
CA LEU A 124 -5.23 -15.78 12.34
C LEU A 124 -5.38 -17.04 13.19
N HIS A 125 -4.32 -17.50 13.88
CA HIS A 125 -4.42 -18.60 14.84
C HIS A 125 -5.00 -18.17 16.19
N SER A 126 -4.99 -16.88 16.53
CA SER A 126 -5.70 -16.34 17.69
C SER A 126 -7.15 -15.99 17.37
N ARG A 127 -7.84 -16.85 16.62
CA ARG A 127 -9.29 -16.70 16.42
C ARG A 127 -9.98 -17.02 17.75
N LEU A 128 -10.84 -16.12 18.22
CA LEU A 128 -11.87 -16.48 19.18
C LEU A 128 -12.60 -17.71 18.62
N GLY A 129 -12.73 -18.78 19.42
CA GLY A 129 -13.56 -19.92 19.05
C GLY A 129 -15.00 -19.46 18.74
N GLU A 130 -15.76 -20.24 17.99
CA GLU A 130 -17.11 -19.84 17.54
C GLU A 130 -17.98 -19.38 18.71
N ASP A 131 -17.95 -20.08 19.84
CA ASP A 131 -18.68 -19.71 21.06
C ASP A 131 -18.21 -18.39 21.67
N ALA A 132 -16.88 -18.13 21.66
CA ALA A 132 -16.30 -16.88 22.16
C ALA A 132 -16.64 -15.69 21.25
N PHE A 133 -16.71 -15.89 19.93
CA PHE A 133 -17.19 -14.87 19.00
C PHE A 133 -18.68 -14.60 19.18
N ARG A 134 -19.52 -15.65 19.25
CA ARG A 134 -20.97 -15.53 19.42
C ARG A 134 -21.34 -14.84 20.71
N SER A 135 -20.69 -15.18 21.83
CA SER A 135 -20.88 -14.50 23.12
C SER A 135 -20.45 -13.03 23.09
N THR A 136 -19.35 -12.70 22.42
CA THR A 136 -18.87 -11.30 22.28
C THR A 136 -19.87 -10.43 21.51
N VAL A 137 -20.53 -10.99 20.49
CA VAL A 137 -21.47 -10.24 19.63
C VAL A 137 -22.93 -10.39 20.11
N GLY A 138 -23.20 -11.23 21.11
CA GLY A 138 -24.52 -11.41 21.71
C GLY A 138 -25.49 -12.30 20.92
N TYR A 139 -24.97 -13.24 20.11
CA TYR A 139 -25.80 -14.18 19.34
C TYR A 139 -25.95 -15.53 20.05
N SER A 140 -27.15 -16.12 19.98
CA SER A 140 -27.38 -17.48 20.50
C SER A 140 -26.73 -18.53 19.58
N ASN A 141 -26.32 -19.67 20.17
CA ASN A 141 -25.62 -20.74 19.43
C ASN A 141 -26.41 -21.30 18.23
N ASN A 142 -27.74 -21.24 18.26
CA ASN A 142 -28.59 -21.78 17.18
C ASN A 142 -29.07 -20.73 16.15
N GLN A 143 -28.64 -19.48 16.25
CA GLN A 143 -29.01 -18.45 15.26
C GLN A 143 -28.11 -18.53 14.03
N LYS A 144 -28.73 -18.52 12.84
CA LYS A 144 -28.02 -18.34 11.57
C LYS A 144 -27.53 -16.90 11.48
N VAL A 145 -26.22 -16.71 11.32
CA VAL A 145 -25.59 -15.39 11.23
C VAL A 145 -25.11 -15.18 9.79
N ILE A 146 -25.48 -14.05 9.19
CA ILE A 146 -24.99 -13.62 7.88
C ILE A 146 -24.20 -12.33 8.08
N ALA A 147 -22.95 -12.32 7.63
CA ALA A 147 -22.11 -11.12 7.63
C ALA A 147 -22.27 -10.38 6.31
N LEU A 148 -22.75 -9.13 6.38
CA LEU A 148 -22.81 -8.23 5.23
C LEU A 148 -21.60 -7.30 5.25
N LEU A 149 -20.74 -7.40 4.25
CA LEU A 149 -19.53 -6.61 4.09
C LEU A 149 -19.63 -5.80 2.79
N PRO A 150 -20.47 -4.74 2.75
CA PRO A 150 -20.78 -4.01 1.51
C PRO A 150 -19.59 -3.22 0.94
N GLY A 151 -18.45 -3.24 1.63
CA GLY A 151 -17.24 -2.50 1.28
C GLY A 151 -16.95 -1.39 2.28
N SER A 152 -15.74 -0.84 2.22
CA SER A 152 -15.31 0.24 3.11
C SER A 152 -15.60 1.64 2.56
N ARG A 153 -15.93 1.74 1.26
CA ARG A 153 -16.12 3.02 0.58
C ARG A 153 -17.59 3.35 0.40
N LYS A 154 -18.06 4.38 1.11
CA LYS A 154 -19.44 4.89 0.99
C LYS A 154 -19.87 5.17 -0.46
N GLN A 155 -18.95 5.67 -1.29
CA GLN A 155 -19.22 5.96 -2.70
C GLN A 155 -19.45 4.69 -3.54
N GLU A 156 -18.76 3.60 -3.24
CA GLU A 156 -18.95 2.31 -3.93
C GLU A 156 -20.25 1.66 -3.44
N ILE A 157 -20.49 1.68 -2.13
CA ILE A 157 -21.72 1.17 -1.51
C ILE A 157 -22.96 1.84 -2.12
N ASN A 158 -22.97 3.18 -2.19
CA ASN A 158 -24.10 3.93 -2.74
C ASN A 158 -24.33 3.67 -4.24
N LYS A 159 -23.30 3.28 -5.00
CA LYS A 159 -23.44 2.94 -6.42
C LYS A 159 -23.94 1.51 -6.67
N ILE A 160 -23.65 0.59 -5.76
CA ILE A 160 -24.02 -0.83 -5.88
C ILE A 160 -25.42 -1.10 -5.34
N LEU A 161 -25.87 -0.29 -4.35
CA LEU A 161 -27.16 -0.44 -3.68
C LEU A 161 -28.28 0.47 -4.23
N GLN A 162 -28.05 1.14 -5.36
CA GLN A 162 -29.06 1.86 -6.13
C GLN A 162 -29.39 1.08 -7.40
#